data_AF-A0A9D7CAT9-F1
#
_entry.id   AF-A0A9D7CAT9-F1
#
_cell.length_a   1.000
_cell.length_b   1.000
_cell.length_c   1.000
_cell.angle_alpha   90.00
_cell.angle_beta   90.00
_cell.angle_gamma   90.00
#
_symmetry.space_group_name_H-M   'P 1'
#
loop_
_entity.id
_entity.type
_entity.pdbx_description
1 polymer ?
#
loop_
_entity_poly.entity_id
_entity_poly.type
_entity_poly.pdbx_seq_one_letter_code
_entity_poly.pdbx_strand_id
1 'polypeptide(L)'
;MLFLVGDPRQGTYSTNSSTKNKKFKKAAIVNFFDDDSLGIEKDTTSLTTNYRCNNSICELSNKLFPNMPATISGNNETTNHDGVFLVRECEVNEYLSNYPVTQLRENVKTEVNQQYRVMNFGESKGLSFNRVLIYPTKPILTWFSNNDSELAATSRSKLYVALTRARFSVGIICNYSDETEIDGIQKWNKEEAKAQKHTLKNRTMQRYTKVFKRVFFRHQRKKLN
;
A
#
# COMPACT_ATOMS: atom_id res chain seq x y z
N MET A 1 -5.22 13.70 -32.23
CA MET A 1 -5.47 12.46 -31.48
C MET A 1 -5.39 12.78 -30.00
N LEU A 2 -6.44 12.48 -29.23
CA LEU A 2 -6.51 12.73 -27.78
C LEU A 2 -6.50 11.38 -27.08
N PHE A 3 -5.58 11.20 -26.12
CA PHE A 3 -5.56 10.01 -25.27
C PHE A 3 -6.08 10.36 -23.88
N LEU A 4 -7.03 9.55 -23.39
CA LEU A 4 -7.57 9.66 -22.04
C LEU A 4 -7.09 8.44 -21.26
N VAL A 5 -6.27 8.68 -20.22
CA VAL A 5 -5.72 7.62 -19.38
C VAL A 5 -6.33 7.73 -17.99
N GLY A 6 -6.88 6.62 -17.50
CA GLY A 6 -7.53 6.57 -16.20
C GLY A 6 -7.56 5.15 -15.64
N ASP A 7 -7.71 5.06 -14.32
CA ASP A 7 -7.89 3.80 -13.62
C ASP A 7 -9.31 3.74 -13.02
N PRO A 8 -10.20 2.89 -13.55
CA PRO A 8 -11.57 2.77 -13.08
C PRO A 8 -11.67 2.30 -11.61
N ARG A 9 -10.65 1.58 -11.12
CA ARG A 9 -10.58 1.05 -9.74
C ARG A 9 -10.44 2.15 -8.69
N GLN A 10 -9.95 3.33 -9.10
CA GLN A 10 -9.76 4.50 -8.24
C GLN A 10 -10.90 5.52 -8.31
N GLY A 11 -12.08 5.10 -8.80
CA GLY A 11 -13.30 5.91 -8.92
C GLY A 11 -13.97 6.27 -7.59
N THR A 12 -13.20 6.69 -6.59
CA THR A 12 -13.64 7.00 -5.22
C THR A 12 -14.24 8.40 -5.06
N TYR A 13 -13.71 9.38 -5.78
CA TYR A 13 -14.01 10.79 -5.57
C TYR A 13 -14.67 11.40 -6.80
N SER A 14 -15.82 12.05 -6.60
CA SER A 14 -16.37 13.00 -7.55
C SER A 14 -15.55 14.28 -7.38
N THR A 15 -14.57 14.52 -8.24
CA THR A 15 -13.81 15.79 -8.27
C THR A 15 -14.66 16.95 -8.79
N ASN A 16 -15.88 16.66 -9.28
CA ASN A 16 -16.84 17.63 -9.78
C ASN A 16 -18.19 17.46 -9.06
N SER A 17 -18.68 18.52 -8.43
CA SER A 17 -19.98 18.58 -7.75
C SER A 17 -21.13 18.99 -8.68
N SER A 18 -20.85 19.28 -9.96
CA SER A 18 -21.85 19.75 -10.92
C SER A 18 -23.05 18.80 -11.05
N THR A 19 -24.19 19.40 -11.37
CA THR A 19 -25.49 18.76 -11.55
C THR A 19 -25.67 18.13 -12.93
N LYS A 20 -24.81 18.45 -13.90
CA LYS A 20 -24.83 17.88 -15.26
C LYS A 20 -24.29 16.44 -15.22
N ASN A 21 -24.92 15.51 -15.93
CA ASN A 21 -24.46 14.10 -16.08
C ASN A 21 -24.28 13.31 -14.76
N LYS A 22 -25.20 13.48 -13.78
CA LYS A 22 -25.16 12.77 -12.48
C LYS A 22 -25.01 11.25 -12.61
N LYS A 23 -25.53 10.65 -13.69
CA LYS A 23 -25.48 9.20 -13.96
C LYS A 23 -24.05 8.64 -14.15
N PHE A 24 -23.07 9.48 -14.45
CA PHE A 24 -21.67 9.07 -14.71
C PHE A 24 -20.69 9.45 -13.59
N LYS A 25 -21.17 9.68 -12.36
CA LYS A 25 -20.29 10.05 -11.22
C LYS A 25 -19.48 8.85 -10.71
N LYS A 26 -18.28 9.12 -10.20
CA LYS A 26 -17.40 8.13 -9.53
C LYS A 26 -17.06 6.98 -10.49
N ALA A 27 -17.21 5.72 -10.05
CA ALA A 27 -16.97 4.55 -10.89
C ALA A 27 -17.88 4.49 -12.14
N ALA A 28 -19.04 5.16 -12.14
CA ALA A 28 -19.93 5.19 -13.29
C ALA A 28 -19.42 6.05 -14.46
N ILE A 29 -18.27 6.72 -14.31
CA ILE A 29 -17.62 7.41 -15.45
C ILE A 29 -17.14 6.41 -16.50
N VAL A 30 -16.87 5.16 -16.12
CA VAL A 30 -16.52 4.09 -17.07
C VAL A 30 -17.65 3.89 -18.07
N ASN A 31 -18.89 3.90 -17.59
CA ASN A 31 -20.09 3.78 -18.41
C ASN A 31 -20.25 4.93 -19.44
N PHE A 32 -19.59 6.08 -19.22
CA PHE A 32 -19.56 7.14 -20.23
C PHE A 32 -18.68 6.75 -21.42
N PHE A 33 -17.55 6.08 -21.15
CA PHE A 33 -16.68 5.56 -22.20
C PHE A 33 -17.27 4.31 -22.85
N ASP A 34 -18.26 3.67 -22.23
CA ASP A 34 -18.99 2.53 -22.79
C ASP A 34 -20.05 2.87 -23.84
N ASP A 35 -20.25 4.16 -24.13
CA ASP A 35 -21.15 4.59 -25.19
C ASP A 35 -20.48 4.50 -26.56
N ASP A 36 -20.81 3.44 -27.32
CA ASP A 36 -20.27 3.18 -28.66
C ASP A 36 -20.54 4.30 -29.66
N SER A 37 -21.56 5.15 -29.41
CA SER A 37 -21.87 6.31 -30.26
C SER A 37 -20.80 7.40 -30.22
N LEU A 38 -19.92 7.37 -29.21
CA LEU A 38 -18.80 8.31 -29.07
C LEU A 38 -17.59 7.95 -29.93
N GLY A 39 -17.55 6.74 -30.51
CA GLY A 39 -16.44 6.29 -31.34
C GLY A 39 -15.10 6.20 -30.60
N ILE A 40 -15.13 5.87 -29.30
CA ILE A 40 -13.94 5.79 -28.45
C ILE A 40 -13.35 4.38 -28.53
N GLU A 41 -12.11 4.28 -29.00
CA GLU A 41 -11.33 3.04 -28.91
C GLU A 41 -10.85 2.82 -27.47
N LYS A 42 -11.14 1.64 -26.91
CA LYS A 42 -10.75 1.29 -25.54
C LYS A 42 -9.57 0.33 -25.56
N ASP A 43 -8.53 0.71 -24.85
CA ASP A 43 -7.42 -0.16 -24.51
C ASP A 43 -7.47 -0.50 -23.02
N THR A 44 -7.65 -1.78 -22.71
CA THR A 44 -7.69 -2.31 -21.35
C THR A 44 -6.48 -3.19 -21.01
N THR A 45 -5.53 -3.35 -21.94
CA THR A 45 -4.47 -4.36 -21.85
C THR A 45 -3.07 -3.76 -21.76
N SER A 46 -2.80 -2.60 -22.35
CA SER A 46 -1.43 -2.05 -22.44
C SER A 46 -0.83 -1.59 -21.11
N LEU A 47 -1.66 -1.17 -20.13
CA LEU A 47 -1.20 -0.61 -18.85
C LEU A 47 -1.53 -1.52 -17.66
N THR A 48 -1.26 -2.82 -17.79
CA THR A 48 -1.52 -3.84 -16.75
C THR A 48 -0.34 -4.03 -15.78
N THR A 49 0.84 -3.47 -16.06
CA THR A 49 2.00 -3.56 -15.17
C THR A 49 2.05 -2.43 -14.15
N ASN A 50 2.02 -2.77 -12.87
CA ASN A 50 2.17 -1.86 -11.74
C ASN A 50 3.63 -1.82 -11.25
N TYR A 51 4.35 -0.74 -11.58
CA TYR A 51 5.75 -0.56 -11.16
C TYR A 51 5.92 0.03 -9.74
N ARG A 52 4.82 0.32 -9.04
CA ARG A 52 4.85 0.87 -7.68
C ARG A 52 4.84 -0.25 -6.64
N CYS A 53 3.80 -1.06 -6.67
CA CYS A 53 3.49 -2.06 -5.64
C CYS A 53 4.23 -3.36 -5.93
N ASN A 54 4.66 -4.07 -4.89
CA ASN A 54 5.17 -5.43 -5.03
C ASN A 54 4.05 -6.44 -5.38
N ASN A 55 4.44 -7.69 -5.60
CA ASN A 55 3.52 -8.74 -6.06
C ASN A 55 2.38 -9.02 -5.08
N SER A 56 2.66 -9.20 -3.79
CA SER A 56 1.63 -9.51 -2.78
C SER A 56 0.57 -8.42 -2.66
N ILE A 57 0.98 -7.15 -2.78
CA ILE A 57 0.03 -6.02 -2.79
C ILE A 57 -0.81 -6.04 -4.07
N CYS A 58 -0.20 -6.31 -5.23
CA CYS A 58 -0.92 -6.40 -6.50
C CYS A 58 -1.96 -7.53 -6.46
N GLU A 59 -1.57 -8.72 -6.03
CA GLU A 59 -2.45 -9.90 -5.88
C GLU A 59 -3.65 -9.58 -4.98
N LEU A 60 -3.41 -9.05 -3.77
CA LEU A 60 -4.50 -8.69 -2.86
C LEU A 60 -5.40 -7.60 -3.45
N SER A 61 -4.83 -6.61 -4.14
CA SER A 61 -5.60 -5.52 -4.77
C SER A 61 -6.42 -5.99 -5.97
N ASN A 62 -5.97 -7.03 -6.70
CA ASN A 62 -6.71 -7.62 -7.82
C ASN A 62 -7.99 -8.30 -7.33
N LYS A 63 -7.96 -8.93 -6.13
CA LYS A 63 -9.15 -9.57 -5.54
C LYS A 63 -10.31 -8.61 -5.29
N LEU A 64 -10.05 -7.30 -5.19
CA LEU A 64 -11.12 -6.29 -5.06
C LEU A 64 -11.95 -6.16 -6.34
N PHE A 65 -11.38 -6.46 -7.50
CA PHE A 65 -12.01 -6.26 -8.81
C PHE A 65 -11.79 -7.50 -9.70
N PRO A 66 -12.40 -8.66 -9.36
CA PRO A 66 -12.17 -9.91 -10.08
C PRO A 66 -12.60 -9.85 -11.56
N ASN A 67 -13.53 -8.95 -11.90
CA ASN A 67 -14.04 -8.77 -13.25
C ASN A 67 -13.20 -7.78 -14.10
N MET A 68 -12.08 -7.28 -13.58
CA MET A 68 -11.17 -6.39 -14.31
C MET A 68 -9.84 -7.10 -14.60
N PRO A 69 -9.12 -6.72 -15.68
CA PRO A 69 -7.81 -7.30 -15.97
C PRO A 69 -6.86 -7.22 -14.76
N ALA A 70 -6.28 -8.35 -14.35
CA ALA A 70 -5.36 -8.36 -13.22
C ALA A 70 -4.13 -7.49 -13.52
N THR A 71 -3.67 -6.73 -12.51
CA THR A 71 -2.38 -6.04 -12.59
C THR A 71 -1.26 -6.93 -12.09
N ILE A 72 -0.13 -6.92 -12.79
CA ILE A 72 1.10 -7.62 -12.39
C ILE A 72 2.11 -6.63 -11.82
N SER A 73 2.89 -7.06 -10.83
CA SER A 73 3.95 -6.22 -10.28
C SER A 73 5.13 -6.13 -11.24
N GLY A 74 5.52 -4.91 -11.59
CA GLY A 74 6.82 -4.60 -12.19
C GLY A 74 7.88 -4.18 -11.17
N ASN A 75 7.50 -4.08 -9.89
CA ASN A 75 8.43 -3.76 -8.81
C ASN A 75 9.10 -5.06 -8.30
N ASN A 76 10.39 -5.17 -8.56
CA ASN A 76 11.23 -6.30 -8.14
C ASN A 76 12.15 -5.94 -6.95
N GLU A 77 12.00 -4.74 -6.38
CA GLU A 77 12.76 -4.35 -5.20
C GLU A 77 12.28 -5.14 -3.98
N THR A 78 13.20 -5.86 -3.35
CA THR A 78 12.97 -6.55 -2.07
C THR A 78 13.64 -5.79 -0.94
N THR A 79 12.93 -5.62 0.16
CA THR A 79 13.44 -5.01 1.39
C THR A 79 13.53 -6.06 2.51
N ASN A 80 13.47 -5.63 3.77
CA ASN A 80 13.42 -6.52 4.92
C ASN A 80 11.99 -6.80 5.40
N HIS A 81 11.01 -6.06 4.88
CA HIS A 81 9.63 -6.09 5.32
C HIS A 81 8.75 -5.73 4.12
N ASP A 82 8.33 -6.78 3.42
CA ASP A 82 7.63 -6.73 2.13
C ASP A 82 6.41 -7.65 2.16
N GLY A 83 5.30 -7.20 1.59
CA GLY A 83 4.05 -7.94 1.54
C GLY A 83 2.96 -7.33 2.42
N VAL A 84 1.96 -8.13 2.76
CA VAL A 84 0.78 -7.69 3.51
C VAL A 84 0.74 -8.41 4.85
N PHE A 85 0.55 -7.64 5.92
CA PHE A 85 0.64 -8.13 7.30
C PHE A 85 -0.58 -7.75 8.12
N LEU A 86 -1.13 -8.67 8.90
CA LEU A 86 -2.02 -8.38 10.01
C LEU A 86 -1.20 -7.89 11.21
N VAL A 87 -1.65 -6.80 11.82
CA VAL A 87 -1.04 -6.18 13.00
C VAL A 87 -2.11 -6.06 14.07
N ARG A 88 -1.91 -6.65 15.25
CA ARG A 88 -2.89 -6.51 16.34
C ARG A 88 -2.88 -5.07 16.87
N GLU A 89 -4.02 -4.61 17.36
CA GLU A 89 -4.17 -3.23 17.85
C GLU A 89 -3.17 -2.90 18.96
N CYS A 90 -2.93 -3.85 19.88
CA CYS A 90 -1.98 -3.70 20.98
C CYS A 90 -0.51 -3.62 20.52
N GLU A 91 -0.24 -3.84 19.24
CA GLU A 91 1.10 -3.94 18.66
C GLU A 91 1.40 -2.79 17.68
N VAL A 92 0.41 -1.94 17.41
CA VAL A 92 0.50 -0.82 16.47
C VAL A 92 1.69 0.08 16.79
N ASN A 93 1.85 0.52 18.04
CA ASN A 93 2.95 1.41 18.41
C ASN A 93 4.32 0.75 18.21
N GLU A 94 4.43 -0.55 18.46
CA GLU A 94 5.66 -1.30 18.21
C GLU A 94 5.93 -1.40 16.72
N TYR A 95 4.91 -1.69 15.90
CA TYR A 95 5.00 -1.71 14.44
C TYR A 95 5.47 -0.36 13.87
N LEU A 96 4.85 0.74 14.31
CA LEU A 96 5.21 2.11 13.94
C LEU A 96 6.67 2.45 14.31
N SER A 97 7.13 1.98 15.47
CA SER A 97 8.53 2.19 15.89
C SER A 97 9.54 1.36 15.09
N ASN A 98 9.10 0.26 14.48
CA ASN A 98 9.94 -0.67 13.72
C ASN A 98 10.11 -0.26 12.26
N TYR A 99 9.09 0.38 11.68
CA TYR A 99 9.08 0.71 10.27
C TYR A 99 8.62 2.15 10.04
N PRO A 100 9.26 2.90 9.13
CA PRO A 100 8.78 4.23 8.75
C PRO A 100 7.53 4.10 7.88
N VAL A 101 6.36 3.93 8.50
CA VAL A 101 5.07 3.74 7.81
C VAL A 101 4.22 5.00 7.84
N THR A 102 3.36 5.15 6.84
CA THR A 102 2.30 6.15 6.84
C THR A 102 0.98 5.51 7.25
N GLN A 103 0.33 6.05 8.28
CA GLN A 103 -0.97 5.59 8.75
C GLN A 103 -2.06 6.10 7.82
N LEU A 104 -2.91 5.19 7.34
CA LEU A 104 -4.03 5.49 6.46
C LEU A 104 -5.34 5.10 7.14
N ARG A 105 -6.25 6.06 7.29
CA ARG A 105 -7.59 5.86 7.88
C ARG A 105 -8.68 6.32 6.92
N GLU A 106 -9.87 5.75 7.01
CA GLU A 106 -10.99 6.27 6.21
C GLU A 106 -11.57 7.56 6.81
N ASN A 107 -11.67 7.61 8.14
CA ASN A 107 -12.34 8.69 8.88
C ASN A 107 -11.39 9.29 9.92
N VAL A 108 -11.42 10.62 10.07
CA VAL A 108 -10.65 11.35 11.09
C VAL A 108 -11.00 10.92 12.52
N LYS A 109 -12.22 10.39 12.73
CA LYS A 109 -12.65 9.84 14.03
C LYS A 109 -11.90 8.56 14.43
N THR A 110 -11.28 7.85 13.49
CA THR A 110 -10.46 6.69 13.82
C THR A 110 -9.18 7.18 14.50
N GLU A 111 -9.01 6.79 15.76
CA GLU A 111 -7.84 7.14 16.55
C GLU A 111 -6.58 6.50 15.96
N VAL A 112 -5.51 7.29 15.92
CA VAL A 112 -4.21 6.87 15.43
C VAL A 112 -3.13 7.55 16.25
N ASN A 113 -1.89 7.07 16.18
CA ASN A 113 -0.78 7.72 16.84
C ASN A 113 -0.36 8.99 16.08
N GLN A 114 -0.62 10.16 16.65
CA GLN A 114 -0.35 11.46 16.01
C GLN A 114 1.15 11.80 15.88
N GLN A 115 2.04 11.04 16.53
CA GLN A 115 3.49 11.22 16.39
C GLN A 115 4.02 10.74 15.04
N TYR A 116 3.24 9.94 14.32
CA TYR A 116 3.58 9.39 13.01
C TYR A 116 2.69 9.99 11.93
N ARG A 117 3.20 10.00 10.69
CA ARG A 117 2.45 10.53 9.54
C ARG A 117 1.11 9.82 9.39
N VAL A 118 0.03 10.59 9.34
CA VAL A 118 -1.35 10.12 9.12
C VAL A 118 -1.95 10.80 7.91
N MET A 119 -2.82 10.08 7.19
CA MET A 119 -3.59 10.62 6.09
C MET A 119 -4.91 9.88 5.94
N ASN A 120 -5.92 10.52 5.35
CA ASN A 120 -7.10 9.78 4.93
C ASN A 120 -6.89 9.06 3.58
N PHE A 121 -7.68 8.01 3.29
CA PHE A 121 -7.55 7.24 2.04
C PHE A 121 -7.61 8.11 0.78
N GLY A 122 -8.42 9.18 0.78
CA GLY A 122 -8.57 10.07 -0.36
C GLY A 122 -7.42 11.01 -0.58
N GLU A 123 -6.97 11.67 0.48
CA GLU A 123 -5.79 12.53 0.50
C GLU A 123 -4.54 11.79 0.02
N SER A 124 -4.50 10.47 0.25
CA SER A 124 -3.37 9.63 -0.20
C SER A 124 -3.34 9.38 -1.70
N LYS A 125 -4.43 9.65 -2.43
CA LYS A 125 -4.53 9.41 -3.87
C LYS A 125 -3.47 10.24 -4.61
N GLY A 126 -2.78 9.59 -5.54
CA GLY A 126 -1.65 10.19 -6.28
C GLY A 126 -0.32 10.17 -5.52
N LEU A 127 -0.32 9.96 -4.20
CA LEU A 127 0.90 9.81 -3.41
C LEU A 127 1.38 8.35 -3.40
N SER A 128 2.63 8.16 -2.99
CA SER A 128 3.26 6.83 -2.85
C SER A 128 4.17 6.83 -1.62
N PHE A 129 4.15 5.73 -0.88
CA PHE A 129 4.92 5.52 0.34
C PHE A 129 5.64 4.18 0.28
N ASN A 130 6.76 4.07 1.00
CA ASN A 130 7.45 2.78 1.11
C ASN A 130 6.56 1.74 1.81
N ARG A 131 5.91 2.16 2.90
CA ARG A 131 5.10 1.31 3.76
C ARG A 131 3.88 2.06 4.28
N VAL A 132 2.76 1.38 4.40
CA VAL A 132 1.53 1.95 4.96
C VAL A 132 0.95 1.06 6.06
N LEU A 133 0.25 1.65 7.00
CA LEU A 133 -0.55 0.96 8.01
C LEU A 133 -2.01 1.39 7.84
N ILE A 134 -2.87 0.45 7.47
CA ILE A 134 -4.28 0.68 7.19
C ILE A 134 -5.10 0.43 8.46
N TYR A 135 -5.96 1.39 8.77
CA TYR A 135 -7.02 1.27 9.76
C TYR A 135 -8.32 0.92 9.03
N PRO A 136 -8.68 -0.37 8.93
CA PRO A 136 -9.85 -0.81 8.17
C PRO A 136 -11.14 -0.48 8.91
N THR A 137 -12.24 -0.33 8.16
CA THR A 137 -13.59 -0.32 8.72
C THR A 137 -14.11 -1.75 8.89
N LYS A 138 -15.21 -1.94 9.65
CA LYS A 138 -15.82 -3.27 9.84
C LYS A 138 -16.12 -3.99 8.52
N PRO A 139 -16.73 -3.35 7.49
CA PRO A 139 -16.95 -4.01 6.20
C PRO A 139 -15.65 -4.41 5.48
N ILE A 140 -14.58 -3.61 5.63
CA ILE A 140 -13.27 -3.95 5.06
C ILE A 140 -12.67 -5.16 5.77
N LEU A 141 -12.80 -5.26 7.09
CA LEU A 141 -12.36 -6.44 7.85
C LEU A 141 -13.12 -7.69 7.43
N THR A 142 -14.45 -7.61 7.32
CA THR A 142 -15.28 -8.70 6.79
C THR A 142 -14.83 -9.12 5.40
N TRP A 143 -14.48 -8.16 4.54
CA TRP A 143 -13.97 -8.43 3.20
C TRP A 143 -12.60 -9.12 3.21
N PHE A 144 -11.69 -8.73 4.10
CA PHE A 144 -10.41 -9.44 4.23
C PHE A 144 -10.62 -10.89 4.65
N SER A 145 -11.51 -11.16 5.61
CA SER A 145 -11.82 -12.53 6.04
C SER A 145 -12.55 -13.36 4.99
N ASN A 146 -13.40 -12.74 4.17
CA ASN A 146 -14.12 -13.40 3.09
C ASN A 146 -14.20 -12.46 1.87
N ASN A 147 -13.40 -12.75 0.84
CA ASN A 147 -13.32 -11.89 -0.35
C ASN A 147 -14.60 -11.91 -1.21
N ASP A 148 -15.52 -12.85 -0.97
CA ASP A 148 -16.85 -12.91 -1.61
C ASP A 148 -17.88 -12.03 -0.90
N SER A 149 -17.56 -11.48 0.29
CA SER A 149 -18.49 -10.61 1.00
C SER A 149 -18.69 -9.28 0.28
N GLU A 150 -19.92 -8.75 0.41
CA GLU A 150 -20.27 -7.51 -0.27
C GLU A 150 -19.51 -6.32 0.35
N LEU A 151 -18.73 -5.64 -0.49
CA LEU A 151 -18.09 -4.38 -0.16
C LEU A 151 -18.61 -3.29 -1.10
N ALA A 152 -19.26 -2.28 -0.52
CA ALA A 152 -19.81 -1.16 -1.28
C ALA A 152 -18.75 -0.56 -2.24
N ALA A 153 -19.15 -0.24 -3.47
CA ALA A 153 -18.23 0.17 -4.54
C ALA A 153 -17.29 1.33 -4.12
N THR A 154 -17.80 2.28 -3.31
CA THR A 154 -16.98 3.37 -2.76
C THR A 154 -15.93 2.87 -1.77
N SER A 155 -16.28 1.94 -0.88
CA SER A 155 -15.37 1.39 0.13
C SER A 155 -14.32 0.50 -0.54
N ARG A 156 -14.73 -0.31 -1.51
CA ARG A 156 -13.84 -1.12 -2.36
C ARG A 156 -12.80 -0.25 -3.07
N SER A 157 -13.25 0.82 -3.72
CA SER A 157 -12.33 1.74 -4.43
C SER A 157 -11.41 2.49 -3.46
N LYS A 158 -11.89 2.84 -2.24
CA LYS A 158 -11.06 3.48 -1.21
C LYS A 158 -9.99 2.54 -0.67
N LEU A 159 -10.36 1.29 -0.43
CA LEU A 159 -9.44 0.25 -0.01
C LEU A 159 -8.37 -0.01 -1.08
N TYR A 160 -8.77 -0.08 -2.35
CA TYR A 160 -7.82 -0.18 -3.47
C TYR A 160 -6.81 0.97 -3.48
N VAL A 161 -7.27 2.22 -3.30
CA VAL A 161 -6.38 3.37 -3.18
C VAL A 161 -5.41 3.16 -2.01
N ALA A 162 -5.90 2.80 -0.82
CA ALA A 162 -5.09 2.62 0.37
C ALA A 162 -4.01 1.53 0.23
N LEU A 163 -4.38 0.35 -0.28
CA LEU A 163 -3.45 -0.76 -0.54
C LEU A 163 -2.35 -0.34 -1.52
N THR A 164 -2.74 0.29 -2.63
CA THR A 164 -1.83 0.65 -3.72
C THR A 164 -0.98 1.89 -3.46
N ARG A 165 -1.03 2.46 -2.25
CA ARG A 165 -0.10 3.54 -1.85
C ARG A 165 1.27 2.99 -1.43
N ALA A 166 1.32 1.74 -0.97
CA ALA A 166 2.56 1.12 -0.53
C ALA A 166 3.38 0.57 -1.71
N ARG A 167 4.70 0.76 -1.63
CA ARG A 167 5.67 0.12 -2.52
C ARG A 167 6.03 -1.28 -2.05
N PHE A 168 6.31 -1.40 -0.74
CA PHE A 168 6.93 -2.60 -0.16
C PHE A 168 5.99 -3.35 0.78
N SER A 169 5.36 -2.66 1.75
CA SER A 169 4.50 -3.36 2.70
C SER A 169 3.25 -2.61 3.11
N VAL A 170 2.22 -3.39 3.41
CA VAL A 170 0.96 -2.94 3.99
C VAL A 170 0.77 -3.65 5.33
N GLY A 171 0.63 -2.91 6.41
CA GLY A 171 0.05 -3.41 7.65
C GLY A 171 -1.46 -3.19 7.64
N ILE A 172 -2.24 -4.16 8.13
CA ILE A 172 -3.69 -4.07 8.30
C ILE A 172 -3.97 -4.32 9.78
N ILE A 173 -4.61 -3.35 10.42
CA ILE A 173 -4.94 -3.48 11.83
C ILE A 173 -6.13 -4.42 11.98
N CYS A 174 -5.94 -5.51 12.72
CA CYS A 174 -6.96 -6.51 12.99
C CYS A 174 -6.60 -7.25 14.28
N ASN A 175 -7.55 -7.40 15.21
CA ASN A 175 -7.38 -8.33 16.31
C ASN A 175 -7.80 -9.73 15.84
N TYR A 176 -6.85 -10.66 15.88
CA TYR A 176 -6.99 -12.01 15.36
C TYR A 176 -6.58 -13.06 16.41
N SER A 177 -7.12 -14.26 16.27
CA SER A 177 -6.66 -15.45 16.99
C SER A 177 -5.46 -16.08 16.28
N ASP A 178 -4.76 -16.99 16.96
CA ASP A 178 -3.64 -17.70 16.34
C ASP A 178 -4.08 -18.66 15.22
N GLU A 179 -5.37 -19.01 15.18
CA GLU A 179 -6.00 -19.81 14.11
C GLU A 179 -6.46 -18.96 12.92
N THR A 180 -6.46 -17.63 13.02
CA THR A 180 -6.93 -16.77 11.94
C THR A 180 -5.98 -16.87 10.74
N GLU A 181 -6.48 -17.30 9.60
CA GLU A 181 -5.74 -17.33 8.34
C GLU A 181 -6.50 -16.53 7.29
N ILE A 182 -5.79 -15.62 6.62
CA ILE A 182 -6.35 -14.81 5.54
C ILE A 182 -5.44 -14.94 4.33
N ASP A 183 -5.99 -15.40 3.22
CA ASP A 183 -5.22 -15.69 2.01
C ASP A 183 -4.51 -14.43 1.47
N GLY A 184 -3.18 -14.54 1.32
CA GLY A 184 -2.30 -13.46 0.89
C GLY A 184 -1.93 -12.45 1.99
N ILE A 185 -2.26 -12.72 3.26
CA ILE A 185 -1.92 -11.83 4.39
C ILE A 185 -1.23 -12.61 5.51
N GLN A 186 -0.02 -12.19 5.87
CA GLN A 186 0.79 -12.81 6.90
C GLN A 186 0.49 -12.19 8.28
N LYS A 187 0.74 -12.91 9.38
CA LYS A 187 0.72 -12.30 10.72
C LYS A 187 2.04 -11.58 10.95
N TRP A 188 2.00 -10.36 11.47
CA TRP A 188 3.24 -9.68 11.84
C TRP A 188 3.85 -10.31 13.10
N ASN A 189 5.15 -10.62 13.05
CA ASN A 189 5.89 -11.22 14.15
C ASN A 189 6.88 -10.20 14.75
N LYS A 190 6.67 -9.85 16.02
CA LYS A 190 7.52 -8.93 16.78
C LYS A 190 8.95 -9.42 16.95
N GLU A 191 9.15 -10.71 17.20
CA GLU A 191 10.47 -11.26 17.47
C GLU A 191 11.33 -11.26 16.20
N GLU A 192 10.71 -11.55 15.04
CA GLU A 192 11.36 -11.38 13.75
C GLU A 192 11.74 -9.92 13.49
N ALA A 193 10.85 -8.97 13.79
CA ALA A 193 11.13 -7.54 13.63
C ALA A 193 12.32 -7.08 14.50
N LYS A 194 12.39 -7.53 15.76
CA LYS A 194 13.52 -7.24 16.67
C LYS A 194 14.83 -7.85 16.16
N ALA A 195 14.80 -9.11 15.72
CA ALA A 195 15.96 -9.80 15.16
C ALA A 195 16.50 -9.08 13.90
N GLN A 196 15.60 -8.62 13.02
CA GLN A 196 15.97 -7.82 11.85
C GLN A 196 16.64 -6.50 12.24
N LYS A 197 16.08 -5.75 13.20
CA LYS A 197 16.68 -4.50 13.70
C LYS A 197 18.07 -4.71 14.29
N HIS A 198 18.24 -5.74 15.13
CA HIS A 198 19.53 -6.06 15.72
C HIS A 198 20.57 -6.40 14.65
N THR A 199 20.18 -7.21 13.66
CA THR A 199 21.03 -7.55 12.51
C THR A 199 21.43 -6.33 11.70
N LEU A 200 20.48 -5.42 11.43
CA LEU A 200 20.74 -4.18 10.67
C LEU A 200 21.70 -3.24 11.42
N LYS A 201 21.53 -3.11 12.74
CA LYS A 201 22.40 -2.30 13.61
C LYS A 201 23.82 -2.85 13.62
N ASN A 202 23.98 -4.17 13.72
CA ASN A 202 25.29 -4.83 13.70
C ASN A 202 26.00 -4.67 12.36
N ARG A 203 25.29 -4.85 11.24
CA ARG A 203 25.84 -4.62 9.89
C ARG A 203 26.27 -3.17 9.68
N THR A 204 25.48 -2.23 10.17
CA THR A 204 25.78 -0.79 10.09
C THR A 204 27.02 -0.44 10.91
N MET A 205 27.11 -0.92 12.15
CA MET A 205 28.30 -0.77 13.01
C MET A 205 29.56 -1.35 12.36
N GLN A 206 29.47 -2.58 11.81
CA GLN A 206 30.60 -3.20 11.10
C GLN A 206 31.06 -2.38 9.89
N ARG A 207 30.13 -1.82 9.10
CA ARG A 207 30.46 -0.92 7.99
C ARG A 207 31.19 0.33 8.46
N TYR A 208 30.69 1.01 9.50
CA TYR A 208 31.36 2.19 10.07
C TYR A 208 32.77 1.86 10.56
N THR A 209 32.94 0.77 11.30
CA THR A 209 34.27 0.34 11.78
C THR A 209 35.23 0.05 10.61
N LYS A 210 34.74 -0.56 9.53
CA LYS A 210 35.54 -0.86 8.33
C LYS A 210 35.95 0.43 7.60
N VAL A 211 35.03 1.38 7.43
CA VAL A 211 35.31 2.69 6.82
C VAL A 211 36.31 3.48 7.67
N PHE A 212 36.10 3.54 8.99
CA PHE A 212 36.97 4.26 9.92
C PHE A 212 38.39 3.70 9.91
N LYS A 213 38.56 2.37 10.00
CA LYS A 213 39.88 1.73 9.87
C LYS A 213 40.54 2.11 8.53
N ARG A 214 39.80 2.09 7.43
CA ARG A 214 40.33 2.42 6.09
C ARG A 214 40.81 3.87 6.00
N VAL A 215 40.09 4.82 6.60
CA VAL A 215 40.48 6.24 6.66
C VAL A 215 41.68 6.44 7.58
N PHE A 216 41.69 5.81 8.76
CA PHE A 216 42.78 5.89 9.72
C PHE A 216 44.11 5.39 9.14
N PHE A 217 44.12 4.21 8.52
CA PHE A 217 45.33 3.67 7.86
C PHE A 217 45.83 4.53 6.70
N ARG A 218 44.92 5.18 5.95
CA ARG A 218 45.28 6.12 4.88
C ARG A 218 45.95 7.38 5.43
N HIS A 219 45.53 7.83 6.61
CA HIS A 219 46.11 9.01 7.26
C HIS A 219 47.48 8.71 7.89
N GLN A 220 47.66 7.52 8.49
CA GLN A 220 48.96 7.07 9.01
C GLN A 220 50.01 6.92 7.90
N ARG A 221 49.64 6.37 6.74
CA ARG A 221 50.57 6.28 5.58
C ARG A 221 50.97 7.63 4.99
N LYS A 222 50.16 8.68 5.16
CA LYS A 222 50.49 10.04 4.70
C LYS A 222 51.42 10.81 5.65
N LYS A 223 51.62 10.33 6.89
CA LYS A 223 52.55 10.93 7.87
C LYS A 223 53.94 10.28 7.86
N LEU A 224 54.10 9.18 7.13
CA LEU A 224 55.34 8.38 7.03
C LEU A 224 56.10 8.62 5.70
N ASN A 225 55.59 9.50 4.85
CA ASN A 225 56.24 10.05 3.66
C ASN A 225 56.35 11.57 3.83
#